data_AF-A0A842W987-F1
#
_entry.id   AF-A0A842W987-F1
#
_cell.length_a   1.000
_cell.length_b   1.000
_cell.length_c   1.000
_cell.angle_alpha   90.00
_cell.angle_beta   90.00
_cell.angle_gamma   90.00
#
_symmetry.space_group_name_H-M   'P 1'
#
loop_
_entity.id
_entity.type
_entity.pdbx_description
1 polymer ?
#
loop_
_entity_poly.entity_id
_entity_poly.type
_entity_poly.pdbx_seq_one_letter_code
_entity_poly.pdbx_strand_id
1 'polypeptide(L)' 'MAFKPAPLNTAFFATSIIGFLISAFYIYPHNISWGIAFGLVFALMFIASIISMMRAKPEMQIAKIKKKK' A
#
# COMPACT_ATOMS: atom_id res chain seq x y z
N MET A 1 -24.65 -10.19 -0.10
CA MET A 1 -23.25 -10.30 -0.59
C MET A 1 -22.32 -9.85 0.53
N ALA A 2 -21.62 -10.79 1.17
CA ALA A 2 -20.78 -10.48 2.32
C ALA A 2 -19.45 -9.88 1.84
N PHE A 3 -19.24 -8.58 2.09
CA PHE A 3 -17.95 -7.94 1.87
C PHE A 3 -16.95 -8.58 2.84
N LYS A 4 -15.97 -9.30 2.30
CA LYS A 4 -14.87 -9.90 3.04
C LYS A 4 -13.76 -8.85 3.07
N PRO A 5 -13.61 -8.03 4.13
CA PRO A 5 -12.43 -7.18 4.26
C PRO A 5 -11.22 -8.11 4.39
N ALA A 6 -10.54 -8.35 3.26
CA ALA A 6 -9.24 -8.99 3.23
C ALA A 6 -8.31 -8.12 4.08
N PRO A 7 -7.46 -8.74 4.93
CA PRO A 7 -6.51 -7.95 5.68
C PRO A 7 -5.68 -7.16 4.67
N LEU A 8 -5.49 -5.87 4.96
CA LEU A 8 -4.89 -4.91 4.03
C LEU A 8 -3.69 -5.54 3.34
N ASN A 9 -3.78 -5.62 2.02
CA ASN A 9 -2.91 -6.43 1.20
C ASN A 9 -1.46 -5.95 1.35
N THR A 10 -0.59 -6.77 1.93
CA THR A 10 0.86 -6.51 2.00
C THR A 10 1.43 -6.15 0.63
N ALA A 11 0.82 -6.64 -0.45
CA ALA A 11 1.17 -6.25 -1.81
C ALA A 11 1.00 -4.74 -2.07
N PHE A 12 0.03 -4.05 -1.47
CA PHE A 12 -0.17 -2.61 -1.66
C PHE A 12 0.99 -1.80 -1.06
N PHE A 13 1.51 -2.24 0.09
CA PHE A 13 2.69 -1.67 0.72
C PHE A 13 3.97 -1.99 -0.07
N ALA A 14 4.11 -3.23 -0.56
CA ALA A 14 5.26 -3.60 -1.40
C ALA A 14 5.27 -2.83 -2.73
N THR A 15 4.11 -2.66 -3.37
CA THR A 15 3.96 -1.89 -4.61
C THR A 15 4.31 -0.43 -4.43
N SER A 16 3.98 0.20 -3.29
CA SER A 16 4.36 1.61 -3.06
C SER A 16 5.87 1.78 -2.91
N ILE A 17 6.56 0.84 -2.25
CA ILE A 17 8.03 0.84 -2.15
C ILE A 17 8.69 0.62 -3.52
N ILE A 18 8.26 -0.41 -4.24
CA ILE A 18 8.83 -0.76 -5.55
C ILE A 18 8.55 0.36 -6.55
N GLY A 19 7.33 0.89 -6.58
CA GLY A 19 6.96 2.01 -7.46
C GLY A 19 7.75 3.28 -7.16
N PHE A 20 7.98 3.60 -5.88
CA PHE A 20 8.80 4.73 -5.49
C PHE A 20 10.27 4.57 -5.96
N LEU A 21 10.85 3.38 -5.80
CA LEU A 21 12.20 3.06 -6.28
C LEU A 21 12.31 3.18 -7.81
N ILE A 22 11.35 2.64 -8.55
CA ILE A 22 11.32 2.75 -10.02
C ILE A 22 11.21 4.21 -10.45
N SER A 23 10.37 4.99 -9.75
CA SER A 23 10.24 6.43 -10.01
C SER A 23 11.54 7.19 -9.79
N ALA A 24 12.25 6.91 -8.69
CA ALA A 24 13.47 7.60 -8.31
C ALA A 24 14.68 7.21 -9.18
N PHE A 25 14.87 5.92 -9.47
CA PHE A 25 16.06 5.44 -10.17
C PHE A 25 15.91 5.37 -11.69
N TYR A 26 14.71 5.09 -12.21
CA TYR A 26 14.51 4.85 -13.64
C TYR A 26 13.84 6.03 -14.36
N ILE A 27 12.82 6.63 -13.74
CA ILE A 27 12.00 7.65 -14.41
C ILE A 27 12.58 9.06 -14.22
N TYR A 28 13.04 9.40 -13.01
CA TYR A 28 13.64 10.70 -12.71
C TYR A 28 14.81 11.11 -13.63
N PRO A 29 15.81 10.25 -13.94
CA PRO A 29 16.91 10.64 -14.83
C PRO A 29 16.48 10.79 -16.30
N HIS A 30 15.38 10.15 -16.71
CA HIS A 30 14.89 10.24 -18.08
C HIS A 30 13.93 11.41 -18.28
N ASN A 31 13.02 11.64 -17.33
CA ASN A 31 12.04 12.73 -17.37
C ASN A 31 11.67 13.18 -15.95
N ILE A 32 12.19 14.34 -15.53
CA ILE A 32 11.96 14.93 -14.21
C ILE A 32 10.47 15.11 -13.89
N SER A 33 9.68 15.64 -14.84
CA SER A 33 8.25 15.92 -14.60
C SER A 33 7.45 14.65 -14.29
N TRP A 34 7.74 13.55 -15.01
CA TRP A 34 7.08 12.26 -14.78
C TRP A 34 7.60 11.57 -13.52
N GLY A 35 8.90 11.68 -13.21
CA GLY A 35 9.48 11.10 -12.00
C GLY A 35 8.91 11.73 -10.72
N ILE A 36 8.65 13.03 -10.73
CA ILE A 36 7.99 13.74 -9.62
C ILE A 36 6.52 13.33 -9.52
N ALA A 37 5.79 13.27 -10.65
CA ALA A 37 4.38 12.89 -10.66
C ALA A 37 4.16 11.47 -10.10
N PHE A 38 4.92 10.48 -10.59
CA PHE A 38 4.83 9.11 -10.09
C PHE A 38 5.33 9.00 -8.64
N GLY A 39 6.41 9.71 -8.28
CA GLY A 39 6.91 9.74 -6.91
C GLY A 39 5.88 10.27 -5.91
N LEU A 40 5.14 11.31 -6.27
CA LEU A 40 4.05 11.87 -5.45
C LEU A 40 2.93 10.85 -5.23
N VAL A 41 2.51 10.15 -6.30
CA VAL A 41 1.46 9.12 -6.23
C VAL A 41 1.90 7.97 -5.32
N PHE A 42 3.12 7.47 -5.47
CA PHE A 42 3.64 6.39 -4.63
C PHE A 42 3.83 6.81 -3.17
N ALA A 43 4.24 8.05 -2.92
CA ALA A 43 4.32 8.61 -1.57
C ALA A 43 2.92 8.69 -0.90
N LEU A 44 1.90 9.15 -1.62
CA LEU A 44 0.51 9.16 -1.13
C LEU A 44 -0.01 7.74 -0.87
N MET A 45 0.30 6.79 -1.77
CA MET A 45 -0.02 5.36 -1.58
C MET A 45 0.65 4.78 -0.32
N PHE A 46 1.89 5.15 -0.05
CA PHE A 46 2.63 4.71 1.13
C PHE A 46 1.98 5.24 2.42
N ILE A 47 1.64 6.53 2.45
CA ILE A 47 0.94 7.15 3.59
C ILE A 47 -0.43 6.50 3.81
N ALA A 48 -1.19 6.29 2.73
CA ALA A 48 -2.49 5.61 2.79
C ALA A 48 -2.37 4.18 3.36
N SER A 49 -1.31 3.46 2.98
CA SER A 49 -1.01 2.12 3.49
C SER A 49 -0.71 2.14 4.99
N ILE A 50 0.09 3.09 5.47
CA ILE A 50 0.39 3.23 6.91
C ILE A 50 -0.89 3.51 7.69
N ILE A 51 -1.70 4.48 7.25
CA ILE A 51 -2.97 4.83 7.90
C ILE A 51 -3.90 3.62 7.97
N SER A 52 -3.96 2.83 6.90
CA SER A 52 -4.82 1.66 6.85
C SER A 52 -4.33 0.53 7.77
N MET A 53 -3.01 0.34 7.92
CA MET A 53 -2.45 -0.60 8.91
C MET A 53 -2.72 -0.13 10.35
N MET A 54 -2.62 1.17 10.65
CA MET A 54 -2.92 1.71 11.97
C MET A 54 -4.39 1.57 12.37
N ARG A 55 -5.32 1.64 11.40
CA ARG A 55 -6.76 1.45 11.62
C ARG A 55 -7.19 -0.01 11.65
N ALA A 56 -6.30 -0.95 11.32
CA ALA A 56 -6.59 -2.38 11.37
C ALA A 56 -6.61 -2.85 12.84
N LYS A 57 -7.75 -2.61 13.51
CA LYS A 57 -7.99 -3.04 14.89
C LYS A 57 -7.80 -4.56 15.06
N PRO A 58 -7.18 -5.03 16.16
CA PRO A 58 -6.91 -6.45 16.41
C PRO A 58 -8.17 -7.32 16.42
N GLU A 59 -9.33 -6.77 16.81
CA GLU A 59 -10.64 -7.44 16.72
C GLU A 59 -10.96 -8.02 15.33
N MET A 60 -10.54 -7.37 14.24
CA MET A 60 -10.77 -7.87 12.87
C MET A 60 -9.87 -9.06 12.50
N GLN A 61 -8.72 -9.21 13.17
CA GLN A 61 -7.82 -10.37 12.97
C GLN A 61 -8.29 -11.58 13.79
N ILE A 62 -8.75 -11.34 15.02
CA ILE A 62 -9.21 -12.40 15.95
C ILE A 62 -10.49 -13.09 15.40
N ALA A 63 -11.42 -12.33 14.80
CA ALA A 63 -12.62 -12.88 14.17
C ALA A 63 -12.32 -13.79 12.95
N LYS A 64 -11.18 -13.58 12.27
CA LYS A 64 -10.73 -14.43 11.15
C LYS A 64 -10.19 -15.78 11.62
N ILE A 65 -9.47 -15.81 12.75
CA ILE A 65 -8.88 -17.04 13.30
C ILE A 65 -9.99 -17.98 13.79
N LYS A 66 -11.04 -17.44 14.43
CA LYS A 66 -12.16 -18.24 14.97
C LYS A 66 -13.07 -18.85 13.90
N LYS A 67 -13.09 -18.31 12.67
CA LYS A 67 -13.86 -18.83 11.52
C LYS A 67 -13.13 -19.86 10.67
N LYS A 68 -11.81 -20.04 10.89
CA LYS A 68 -10.99 -21.04 10.18
C LYS A 68 -10.84 -22.35 10.97
N LYS A 69 -11.31 -22.38 12.22
CA LYS A 69 -11.42 -23.57 13.06
C LYS A 69 -12.86 -24.05 13.04
#